data_AF-A0A933ASJ1-F1
#
_entry.id   AF-A0A933ASJ1-F1
#
_cell.length_a   1.000
_cell.length_b   1.000
_cell.length_c   1.000
_cell.angle_alpha   90.00
_cell.angle_beta   90.00
_cell.angle_gamma   90.00
#
_symmetry.space_group_name_H-M   'P 1'
#
loop_
_entity.id
_entity.type
_entity.pdbx_description
1 polymer ?
#
loop_
_entity_poly.entity_id
_entity_poly.type
_entity_poly.pdbx_seq_one_letter_code
_entity_poly.pdbx_strand_id
1 'polypeptide(L)'
;METKITATELSEGLSDIPNRVLYRGEKFVIEHNGDAIAVLAPAGPVPGVTAREVAKRLGDIALPGDSFADDLEAAQASQPRAEAPDWRN
;
A
#
# COMPACT_ATOMS: atom_id res chain seq x y z
N MET A 1 22.43 0.47 3.66
CA MET A 1 23.07 1.53 2.85
C MET A 1 21.99 2.07 1.92
N GLU A 2 21.88 3.38 1.78
CA GLU A 2 20.80 4.02 1.01
C GLU A 2 21.40 4.60 -0.27
N THR A 3 20.95 4.10 -1.42
CA THR A 3 21.49 4.44 -2.75
C THR A 3 20.43 5.21 -3.54
N LYS A 4 20.79 6.33 -4.13
CA LYS A 4 19.89 7.09 -5.01
C LYS A 4 20.03 6.59 -6.44
N ILE A 5 18.90 6.31 -7.08
CA ILE A 5 18.82 5.87 -8.47
C ILE A 5 17.70 6.62 -9.18
N THR A 6 17.83 6.82 -10.48
CA THR A 6 16.78 7.37 -11.33
C THR A 6 15.74 6.31 -11.69
N ALA A 7 14.55 6.75 -12.12
CA ALA A 7 13.54 5.85 -12.68
C ALA A 7 14.06 5.03 -13.89
N THR A 8 14.98 5.60 -14.66
CA THR A 8 15.62 4.92 -15.80
C THR A 8 16.56 3.82 -15.33
N GLU A 9 17.44 4.10 -14.37
CA GLU A 9 18.34 3.10 -13.78
C GLU A 9 17.56 1.96 -13.10
N LEU A 10 16.42 2.27 -12.46
CA LEU A 10 15.52 1.25 -11.94
C LEU A 10 14.96 0.35 -13.04
N SER A 11 14.59 0.93 -14.18
CA SER A 11 14.02 0.18 -15.31
C SER A 11 15.06 -0.74 -15.96
N GLU A 12 16.30 -0.27 -16.10
CA GLU A 12 17.42 -1.06 -16.62
C GLU A 12 17.84 -2.18 -15.66
N GLY A 13 17.78 -1.90 -14.35
CA GLY A 13 18.14 -2.83 -13.28
C GLY A 13 16.98 -3.62 -12.68
N LEU A 14 15.82 -3.70 -13.35
CA LEU A 14 14.57 -4.17 -12.74
C LEU A 14 14.67 -5.58 -12.14
N SER A 15 15.53 -6.45 -12.68
CA SER A 15 15.74 -7.80 -12.12
C SER A 15 16.76 -7.83 -10.98
N ASP A 16 17.80 -6.98 -11.00
CA ASP A 16 18.88 -7.00 -9.99
C ASP A 16 18.50 -6.20 -8.74
N ILE A 17 17.91 -5.02 -8.92
CA ILE A 17 17.63 -4.07 -7.84
C ILE A 17 16.68 -4.68 -6.79
N PRO A 18 15.52 -5.27 -7.14
CA PRO A 18 14.66 -5.94 -6.16
C PRO A 18 15.32 -7.14 -5.49
N ASN A 19 16.17 -7.88 -6.20
CA ASN A 19 16.93 -8.99 -5.63
C ASN A 19 17.93 -8.51 -4.58
N ARG A 20 18.60 -7.38 -4.81
CA ARG A 20 19.50 -6.76 -3.81
C ARG A 20 18.73 -6.24 -2.61
N VAL A 21 17.55 -5.66 -2.82
CA VAL A 21 16.66 -5.28 -1.72
C VAL A 21 16.27 -6.51 -0.89
N LEU A 22 15.83 -7.59 -1.54
CA LEU A 22 15.34 -8.79 -0.85
C LEU A 22 16.46 -9.58 -0.15
N TYR A 23 17.57 -9.83 -0.83
CA TYR A 23 18.61 -10.75 -0.36
C TYR A 23 19.79 -10.07 0.33
N ARG A 24 20.04 -8.78 0.06
CA ARG A 24 21.15 -8.02 0.65
C ARG A 24 20.70 -6.93 1.60
N GLY A 25 19.39 -6.71 1.74
CA GLY A 25 18.84 -5.70 2.63
C GLY A 25 19.13 -4.26 2.16
N GLU A 26 19.44 -4.07 0.87
CA GLU A 26 19.74 -2.75 0.33
C GLU A 26 18.49 -1.87 0.24
N LYS A 27 18.69 -0.55 0.25
CA LYS A 27 17.60 0.44 0.15
C LYS A 27 17.92 1.40 -0.98
N PHE A 28 16.95 1.63 -1.86
CA PHE A 28 17.07 2.52 -3.00
C PHE A 28 16.05 3.65 -2.92
N VAL A 29 16.51 4.89 -3.09
CA VAL A 29 15.65 6.06 -3.28
C VAL A 29 15.55 6.30 -4.78
N ILE A 30 14.33 6.26 -5.29
CA ILE A 30 14.04 6.45 -6.71
C ILE A 30 13.77 7.94 -6.92
N GLU A 31 14.55 8.56 -7.80
CA GLU A 31 14.46 9.97 -8.16
C GLU A 31 13.92 10.14 -9.59
N HIS A 32 13.12 11.18 -9.80
CA HIS A 32 12.66 11.64 -11.10
C HIS A 32 12.91 13.14 -11.20
N ASN A 33 13.69 13.58 -12.18
CA ASN A 33 14.12 14.97 -12.34
C ASN A 33 14.80 15.58 -11.10
N GLY A 34 15.50 14.76 -10.30
CA GLY A 34 16.18 15.19 -9.07
C GLY A 34 15.31 15.17 -7.81
N ASP A 35 14.01 14.90 -7.95
CA ASP A 35 13.09 14.78 -6.82
C ASP A 35 12.87 13.31 -6.45
N ALA A 36 12.93 13.00 -5.16
CA ALA A 36 12.66 11.66 -4.65
C ALA A 36 11.15 11.34 -4.77
N ILE A 37 10.81 10.32 -5.56
CA ILE A 37 9.43 9.90 -5.83
C ILE A 37 9.02 8.62 -5.11
N ALA A 38 9.97 7.73 -4.81
CA ALA A 38 9.68 6.46 -4.17
C ALA A 38 10.91 5.90 -3.44
N VAL A 39 10.68 4.92 -2.56
CA VAL A 39 11.74 4.19 -1.85
C VAL A 39 11.48 2.70 -1.98
N LEU A 40 12.47 1.97 -2.48
CA LEU A 40 12.49 0.52 -2.48
C LEU A 40 13.35 0.03 -1.31
N ALA A 41 12.74 -0.68 -0.38
CA ALA A 41 13.39 -1.16 0.84
C ALA A 41 12.96 -2.61 1.12
N PRO A 42 13.74 -3.36 1.92
CA PRO A 42 13.36 -4.72 2.28
C PRO A 42 12.01 -4.70 2.98
N ALA A 43 11.17 -5.70 2.72
CA ALA A 43 9.94 -5.91 3.47
C ALA A 43 10.33 -6.33 4.90
N GLY A 44 10.62 -5.35 5.75
CA GLY A 44 10.82 -5.58 7.17
C GLY A 44 9.51 -6.03 7.82
N PRO A 45 9.57 -6.60 9.04
CA PRO A 45 8.36 -6.75 9.84
C PRO A 45 7.72 -5.38 9.97
N VAL A 46 6.57 -5.16 9.32
CA VAL A 46 5.75 -4.00 9.60
C VAL A 46 5.41 -4.11 11.08
N PRO A 47 5.84 -3.16 11.93
CA PRO A 47 5.49 -3.22 13.34
C PRO A 47 3.97 -3.31 13.41
N GLY A 48 3.46 -4.41 13.93
CA GLY A 48 2.03 -4.56 14.13
C GLY A 48 1.52 -3.38 14.95
N VAL A 49 0.32 -2.92 14.65
CA VAL A 49 -0.34 -1.91 15.48
C VAL A 49 -0.81 -2.59 16.77
N THR A 50 -0.60 -1.95 17.92
CA THR A 50 -1.16 -2.47 19.17
C THR A 50 -2.67 -2.27 19.19
N ALA A 51 -3.41 -3.10 19.92
CA ALA A 51 -4.85 -2.89 20.12
C ALA A 51 -5.17 -1.49 20.69
N ARG A 52 -4.27 -0.94 21.51
CA ARG A 52 -4.38 0.43 22.05
C ARG A 52 -4.26 1.49 20.97
N GLU A 53 -3.32 1.32 20.05
CA GLU A 53 -3.13 2.21 18.90
C GLU A 53 -4.35 2.18 17.97
N VAL A 54 -4.92 0.99 17.76
CA VAL A 54 -6.16 0.80 17.00
C VAL A 54 -7.33 1.52 17.68
N ALA A 55 -7.52 1.32 18.99
CA ALA A 55 -8.60 1.96 19.74
C ALA A 55 -8.49 3.49 19.73
N LYS A 56 -7.28 4.04 19.86
CA LYS A 56 -7.04 5.48 19.75
C LYS A 56 -7.44 6.01 18.38
N ARG A 57 -6.97 5.36 17.30
CA ARG A 57 -7.29 5.78 15.92
C ARG A 57 -8.78 5.68 15.64
N LEU A 58 -9.45 4.63 16.10
CA LEU A 58 -10.91 4.49 15.96
C LEU A 58 -11.69 5.56 16.73
N GLY A 59 -11.22 5.92 17.93
CA GLY A 59 -11.86 6.98 18.73
C GLY A 59 -11.74 8.37 18.12
N ASP A 60 -10.68 8.63 17.35
CA ASP A 60 -10.45 9.92 16.69
C ASP A 60 -11.12 10.01 15.30
N ILE A 61 -11.75 8.93 14.80
CA ILE A 61 -12.46 8.96 13.53
C ILE A 61 -13.78 9.71 13.68
N ALA A 62 -14.01 10.68 12.80
CA ALA A 62 -15.33 11.27 12.65
C ALA A 62 -16.30 10.18 12.20
N LEU A 63 -17.31 9.92 13.04
CA LEU A 63 -18.37 9.00 12.67
C LEU A 63 -19.08 9.50 11.41
N PRO A 64 -19.55 8.58 10.54
CA PRO A 64 -20.43 8.97 9.45
C PRO A 64 -21.65 9.71 9.98
N GLY A 65 -22.15 10.69 9.22
CA GLY A 65 -23.35 11.45 9.60
C GLY A 65 -24.60 10.56 9.65
N ASP A 66 -25.69 11.12 10.16
CA ASP A 66 -26.94 10.39 10.42
C ASP A 66 -27.55 9.70 9.18
N SER A 67 -27.21 10.15 7.96
CA SER A 67 -27.68 9.53 6.70
C SER A 67 -26.91 8.28 6.29
N PHE A 68 -25.78 7.97 6.93
CA PHE A 68 -24.87 6.92 6.45
C PHE A 68 -25.53 5.54 6.37
N ALA A 69 -26.45 5.23 7.29
CA ALA A 69 -27.18 3.97 7.25
C ALA A 69 -28.04 3.86 5.97
N ASP A 70 -28.81 4.92 5.68
CA ASP A 70 -29.67 4.98 4.51
C ASP A 70 -28.84 4.97 3.20
N ASP A 71 -27.74 5.71 3.18
CA ASP A 71 -26.82 5.77 2.03
C ASP A 71 -26.17 4.40 1.77
N LEU A 72 -25.81 3.67 2.82
CA LEU A 72 -25.23 2.33 2.72
C LEU A 72 -26.26 1.32 2.21
N GLU A 73 -27.50 1.35 2.71
CA GLU A 73 -28.58 0.48 2.23
C GLU A 73 -28.91 0.75 0.76
N ALA A 74 -29.01 2.02 0.36
CA ALA A 74 -29.22 2.41 -1.03
C ALA A 74 -28.08 1.93 -1.95
N ALA A 75 -26.83 2.07 -1.50
CA ALA A 75 -25.67 1.57 -2.23
C ALA A 75 -25.73 0.06 -2.41
N GLN A 76 -26.03 -0.70 -1.35
CA GLN A 76 -26.16 -2.16 -1.42
C GLN A 76 -27.30 -2.59 -2.34
N ALA A 77 -28.46 -1.93 -2.28
CA ALA A 77 -29.59 -2.22 -3.15
C ALA A 77 -29.28 -1.97 -4.64
N SER A 78 -28.38 -1.03 -4.93
CA SER A 78 -27.94 -0.70 -6.30
C SER A 78 -26.83 -1.61 -6.84
N GLN A 79 -26.22 -2.45 -5.99
CA GLN A 79 -25.10 -3.29 -6.43
C GLN A 79 -25.57 -4.40 -7.37
N PRO A 80 -24.89 -4.58 -8.51
CA PRO A 80 -25.14 -5.75 -9.35
C PRO A 80 -24.75 -7.01 -8.59
N ARG A 81 -25.39 -8.13 -8.93
CA ARG A 81 -25.02 -9.44 -8.38
C ARG A 81 -23.55 -9.71 -8.71
N ALA A 82 -22.73 -9.93 -7.67
CA ALA A 82 -21.33 -10.29 -7.86
C ALA A 82 -21.25 -11.56 -8.72
N GLU A 83 -20.45 -11.49 -9.79
CA GLU A 83 -20.17 -12.65 -10.62
C GLU A 83 -19.38 -13.68 -9.81
N ALA A 84 -19.68 -14.96 -10.06
CA ALA A 84 -18.90 -16.03 -9.46
C ALA A 84 -17.45 -15.96 -9.98
N PRO A 85 -16.44 -15.96 -9.11
CA PRO A 85 -15.05 -15.93 -9.56
C PRO A 85 -14.68 -17.21 -10.33
N ASP A 86 -13.93 -17.05 -11.42
CA ASP A 86 -13.53 -18.15 -12.33
C ASP A 86 -12.38 -19.04 -11.81
N TRP A 87 -11.86 -18.79 -10.60
CA TRP A 87 -10.73 -19.56 -10.05
C TRP A 87 -11.11 -20.96 -9.53
N ARG A 88 -12.35 -21.42 -9.76
CA ARG A 88 -12.84 -22.74 -9.36
C ARG A 88 -12.89 -23.78 -10.49
N ASN A 89 -12.39 -23.47 -11.68
CA ASN A 89 -12.24 -24.41 -12.78
C ASN A 89 -10.79 -24.85 -12.99
#